data_AF-A0A6N0ZHV5-F1
#
_entry.id   AF-A0A6N0ZHV5-F1
#
_cell.length_a   1.000
_cell.length_b   1.000
_cell.length_c   1.000
_cell.angle_alpha   90.00
_cell.angle_beta   90.00
_cell.angle_gamma   90.00
#
_symmetry.space_group_name_H-M   'P 1'
#
loop_
_entity.id
_entity.type
_entity.pdbx_description
1 polymer ?
#
loop_
_entity_poly.entity_id
_entity_poly.type
_entity_poly.pdbx_seq_one_letter_code
_entity_poly.pdbx_strand_id
1 'polypeptide(L)'
;MKSIILGSVLAVVAVASLDANAAGTSTFCNAPNVAGNATATAAAGTDFVKVAFTPKCSANVFLVGADESPLLFRVGAASSKGKSFFGGSSAGGAVSRGGDCTGTGGVCSATDATSGQTGASSS
;
A
#
# COMPACT_ATOMS: atom_id res chain seq x y z
N MET A 1 -42.47 -37.80 -8.66
CA MET A 1 -41.18 -37.46 -9.33
C MET A 1 -40.14 -37.31 -8.24
N LYS A 2 -38.98 -37.95 -8.41
CA LYS A 2 -38.05 -38.38 -7.35
C LYS A 2 -37.23 -37.21 -6.77
N SER A 3 -37.18 -37.10 -5.45
CA SER A 3 -36.29 -36.19 -4.71
C SER A 3 -34.84 -36.64 -4.83
N ILE A 4 -33.93 -35.74 -5.17
CA ILE A 4 -32.48 -35.97 -5.09
C ILE A 4 -31.95 -35.10 -3.95
N ILE A 5 -31.65 -35.77 -2.83
CA ILE A 5 -30.83 -35.25 -1.74
C ILE A 5 -29.38 -35.42 -2.17
N LEU A 6 -28.66 -34.31 -2.38
CA LEU A 6 -27.20 -34.31 -2.50
C LEU A 6 -26.65 -33.77 -1.18
N GLY A 7 -26.53 -34.69 -0.22
CA GLY A 7 -25.80 -34.47 1.01
C GLY A 7 -24.30 -34.49 0.78
N SER A 8 -23.60 -33.72 1.60
CA SER A 8 -22.23 -33.99 2.03
C SER A 8 -21.13 -33.84 0.98
N VAL A 9 -20.71 -32.60 0.73
CA VAL A 9 -19.35 -32.30 0.26
C VAL A 9 -18.67 -31.40 1.28
N LEU A 10 -17.89 -32.07 2.12
CA LEU A 10 -16.60 -31.63 2.66
C LEU A 10 -16.58 -30.29 3.40
N ALA A 11 -16.69 -30.39 4.72
CA ALA A 11 -16.13 -29.43 5.65
C ALA A 11 -14.62 -29.30 5.41
N VAL A 12 -14.22 -28.29 4.62
CA VAL A 12 -12.87 -27.73 4.65
C VAL A 12 -12.89 -26.60 5.68
N VAL A 13 -12.49 -26.96 6.90
CA VAL A 13 -11.90 -26.01 7.82
C VAL A 13 -10.56 -25.56 7.23
N ALA A 14 -10.56 -24.40 6.61
CA ALA A 14 -9.42 -23.51 6.66
C ALA A 14 -10.01 -22.10 6.68
N VAL A 15 -10.01 -21.56 7.89
CA VAL A 15 -10.21 -20.17 8.21
C VAL A 15 -9.33 -19.34 7.28
N ALA A 16 -9.84 -18.98 6.11
CA ALA A 16 -9.43 -17.75 5.49
C ALA A 16 -10.08 -16.65 6.33
N SER A 17 -9.51 -16.42 7.51
CA SER A 17 -9.22 -15.05 7.89
C SER A 17 -8.37 -14.52 6.74
N LEU A 18 -9.05 -14.12 5.66
CA LEU A 18 -8.65 -12.91 5.01
C LEU A 18 -8.73 -11.91 6.15
N ASP A 19 -7.59 -11.72 6.81
CA ASP A 19 -7.30 -10.46 7.46
C ASP A 19 -7.32 -9.44 6.33
N ALA A 20 -8.53 -9.15 5.86
CA ALA A 20 -8.93 -7.89 5.30
C ALA A 20 -8.95 -6.90 6.47
N ASN A 21 -7.84 -6.81 7.19
CA ASN A 21 -7.27 -5.52 7.45
C ASN A 21 -7.03 -4.97 6.05
N ALA A 22 -8.07 -4.35 5.48
CA ALA A 22 -7.86 -3.33 4.47
C ALA A 22 -7.02 -2.27 5.19
N ALA A 23 -5.72 -2.50 5.22
CA ALA A 23 -4.74 -1.52 5.61
C ALA A 23 -5.14 -0.27 4.86
N GLY A 24 -5.41 0.80 5.60
CA GLY A 24 -5.95 2.03 5.04
C GLY A 24 -4.94 2.61 4.07
N THR A 25 -4.94 2.10 2.84
CA THR A 25 -3.97 2.49 1.81
C THR A 25 -4.36 3.89 1.41
N SER A 26 -3.52 4.82 1.80
CA SER A 26 -3.70 6.24 1.66
C SER A 26 -2.77 6.73 0.57
N THR A 27 -3.34 7.23 -0.52
CA THR A 27 -2.58 7.94 -1.54
C THR A 27 -2.32 9.37 -1.05
N PHE A 28 -1.08 9.66 -0.70
CA PHE A 28 -0.68 11.00 -0.25
C PHE A 28 -0.36 11.92 -1.43
N CYS A 29 0.50 11.46 -2.33
CA CYS A 29 0.88 12.25 -3.52
C CYS A 29 0.41 11.53 -4.78
N ASN A 30 -0.22 12.29 -5.69
CA ASN A 30 -0.77 11.77 -6.94
C ASN A 30 -0.31 12.63 -8.12
N ALA A 31 0.92 12.37 -8.58
CA ALA A 31 1.43 12.94 -9.82
C ALA A 31 0.57 12.55 -11.05
N PRO A 32 0.60 13.32 -12.15
CA PRO A 32 1.29 14.59 -12.33
C PRO A 32 0.54 15.81 -11.77
N ASN A 33 -0.62 15.61 -11.14
CA ASN A 33 -1.64 16.65 -11.05
C ASN A 33 -1.68 17.42 -9.72
N VAL A 34 -0.88 17.03 -8.70
CA VAL A 34 -1.01 17.61 -7.35
C VAL A 34 0.35 17.92 -6.72
N ALA A 35 0.73 19.21 -6.71
CA ALA A 35 1.74 19.74 -5.79
C ALA A 35 1.07 20.38 -4.57
N GLY A 36 1.69 20.27 -3.40
CA GLY A 36 1.19 20.92 -2.19
C GLY A 36 1.22 20.01 -0.97
N ASN A 37 0.29 20.26 -0.04
CA ASN A 37 0.18 19.53 1.21
C ASN A 37 -0.81 18.37 1.05
N ALA A 38 -0.38 17.16 1.33
CA ALA A 38 -1.28 16.03 1.58
C ALA A 38 -1.60 15.92 3.06
N THR A 39 -2.57 15.10 3.40
CA THR A 39 -2.94 14.82 4.78
C THR A 39 -2.75 13.33 5.05
N ALA A 40 -1.97 13.01 6.08
CA ALA A 40 -1.93 11.69 6.69
C ALA A 40 -2.68 11.77 8.01
N THR A 41 -3.82 11.09 8.09
CA THR A 41 -4.65 11.05 9.29
C THR A 41 -4.19 9.94 10.23
N ALA A 42 -4.33 10.17 11.52
CA ALA A 42 -4.22 9.12 12.54
C ALA A 42 -5.65 8.74 12.98
N ALA A 43 -6.08 7.50 12.78
CA ALA A 43 -7.28 7.00 13.45
C ALA A 43 -6.92 6.47 14.85
N ALA A 44 -7.83 6.64 15.80
CA ALA A 44 -7.57 6.25 17.18
C ALA A 44 -7.57 4.71 17.33
N GLY A 45 -6.50 4.17 17.92
CA GLY A 45 -6.44 2.81 18.48
C GLY A 45 -5.96 1.72 17.52
N THR A 46 -6.20 1.83 16.21
CA THR A 46 -5.92 0.77 15.23
C THR A 46 -4.71 1.03 14.33
N ASP A 47 -4.27 2.28 14.27
CA ASP A 47 -3.29 2.73 13.27
C ASP A 47 -1.89 2.84 13.89
N PHE A 48 -0.83 2.52 13.14
CA PHE A 48 0.55 2.84 13.46
C PHE A 48 0.76 4.34 13.61
N VAL A 49 0.20 5.14 12.69
CA VAL A 49 0.27 6.60 12.76
C VAL A 49 -0.60 7.10 13.92
N LYS A 50 0.04 7.62 14.97
CA LYS A 50 -0.65 8.12 16.17
C LYS A 50 -0.92 9.63 16.14
N VAL A 51 -0.13 10.36 15.36
CA VAL A 51 -0.23 11.82 15.22
C VAL A 51 -0.34 12.13 13.74
N ALA A 52 -1.41 12.83 13.37
CA ALA A 52 -1.60 13.25 11.99
C ALA A 52 -0.44 14.15 11.54
N PHE A 53 -0.03 14.00 10.28
CA PHE A 53 1.05 14.79 9.70
C PHE A 53 0.71 15.18 8.26
N THR A 54 1.51 16.09 7.71
CA THR A 54 1.27 16.71 6.41
C THR A 54 2.41 16.42 5.45
N PRO A 55 2.33 15.34 4.65
CA PRO A 55 3.32 15.08 3.60
C PRO A 55 3.36 16.23 2.60
N LYS A 56 4.56 16.64 2.19
CA LYS A 56 4.76 17.64 1.14
C LYS A 56 4.94 16.95 -0.20
N CYS A 57 4.00 17.15 -1.10
CA CYS A 57 3.98 16.55 -2.42
C CYS A 57 4.56 17.49 -3.47
N SER A 58 5.51 16.98 -4.23
CA SER A 58 5.88 17.55 -5.54
C SER A 58 4.91 17.03 -6.59
N ALA A 59 4.63 17.84 -7.62
CA ALA A 59 3.75 17.46 -8.73
C ALA A 59 4.21 16.18 -9.45
N ASN A 60 5.46 15.74 -9.27
CA ASN A 60 6.02 14.58 -9.95
C ASN A 60 6.11 13.33 -9.07
N VAL A 61 5.67 13.37 -7.81
CA VAL A 61 5.81 12.24 -6.88
C VAL A 61 4.48 11.50 -6.73
N PHE A 62 4.56 10.18 -6.82
CA PHE A 62 3.56 9.25 -6.32
C PHE A 62 4.01 8.78 -4.95
N LEU A 63 3.17 8.93 -3.93
CA LEU A 63 3.47 8.49 -2.58
C LEU A 63 2.23 7.86 -1.98
N VAL A 64 2.36 6.59 -1.57
CA VAL A 64 1.28 5.82 -0.96
C VAL A 64 1.76 5.27 0.39
N GLY A 65 0.92 5.38 1.41
CA GLY A 65 1.13 4.80 2.73
C GLY A 65 0.06 3.77 3.04
N ALA A 66 0.40 2.74 3.80
CA ALA A 66 -0.54 1.74 4.27
C ALA A 66 -0.34 1.61 5.77
N ASP A 67 -1.39 1.98 6.50
CA ASP A 67 -1.48 1.73 7.91
C ASP A 67 -2.15 0.36 8.11
N GLU A 68 -1.31 -0.67 8.27
CA GLU A 68 -1.72 -2.07 8.22
C GLU A 68 -2.17 -2.57 9.60
N SER A 69 -1.48 -2.09 10.64
CA SER A 69 -1.77 -2.42 12.04
C SER A 69 -1.09 -1.41 12.97
N PRO A 70 -1.38 -1.43 14.28
CA PRO A 70 -0.69 -0.56 15.25
C PRO A 70 0.84 -0.71 15.30
N LEU A 71 1.40 -1.75 14.68
CA LEU A 71 2.82 -2.09 14.70
C LEU A 71 3.50 -1.93 13.33
N LEU A 72 2.72 -1.75 12.25
CA LEU A 72 3.24 -1.77 10.89
C LEU A 72 2.65 -0.64 10.05
N PHE A 73 3.54 0.23 9.58
CA PHE A 73 3.28 1.17 8.51
C PHE A 73 4.20 0.90 7.34
N ARG A 74 3.64 0.89 6.13
CA ARG A 74 4.39 0.66 4.89
C ARG A 74 4.22 1.86 3.98
N VAL A 75 5.27 2.18 3.24
CA VAL A 75 5.26 3.31 2.32
C VAL A 75 5.90 2.90 1.01
N GLY A 76 5.35 3.43 -0.08
CA GLY A 76 5.88 3.26 -1.42
C GLY A 76 5.92 4.59 -2.13
N ALA A 77 6.99 4.81 -2.89
CA ALA A 77 7.22 6.05 -3.61
C ALA A 77 7.73 5.79 -5.03
N ALA A 78 7.24 6.59 -5.97
CA ALA A 78 7.72 6.61 -7.34
C ALA A 78 7.62 8.03 -7.90
N SER A 79 8.16 8.27 -9.09
CA SER A 79 8.04 9.59 -9.74
C SER A 79 7.69 9.48 -11.22
N SER A 80 6.81 10.36 -11.70
CA SER A 80 6.48 10.48 -13.13
C SER A 80 7.66 10.92 -13.99
N LYS A 81 8.76 11.37 -13.36
CA LYS A 81 10.04 11.67 -14.01
C LYS A 81 11.15 10.67 -13.66
N GLY A 82 10.89 9.78 -12.70
CA GLY A 82 11.84 8.76 -12.25
C GLY A 82 11.70 7.48 -13.06
N LYS A 83 12.72 6.61 -12.96
CA LYS A 83 12.75 5.30 -13.62
C LYS A 83 12.73 4.13 -12.64
N SER A 84 12.56 4.42 -11.36
CA SER A 84 12.59 3.41 -10.30
C SER A 84 11.61 3.77 -9.21
N PHE A 85 11.05 2.76 -8.57
CA PHE A 85 10.20 2.89 -7.41
C PHE A 85 10.89 2.33 -6.18
N PHE A 86 10.43 2.77 -5.01
CA PHE A 86 11.06 2.52 -3.73
C PHE A 86 10.02 2.12 -2.69
N GLY A 87 10.43 1.29 -1.75
CA GLY A 87 9.62 0.81 -0.64
C GLY A 87 10.34 0.95 0.69
N GLY A 88 9.57 1.13 1.76
CA GLY A 88 10.07 1.11 3.13
C GLY A 88 8.95 0.83 4.12
N SER A 89 9.31 0.41 5.33
CA SER A 89 8.33 0.15 6.39
C SER A 89 8.89 0.40 7.78
N SER A 90 8.00 0.45 8.78
CA SER A 90 8.36 0.54 10.18
C SER A 90 8.87 -0.78 10.79
N ALA A 91 8.79 -1.90 10.07
CA ALA A 91 9.38 -3.17 10.49
C ALA A 91 10.92 -3.11 10.56
N GLY A 92 11.53 -2.07 9.97
CA GLY A 92 12.96 -1.81 10.00
C GLY A 92 13.61 -1.90 8.63
N GLY A 93 14.93 -1.67 8.59
CA GLY A 93 15.71 -1.62 7.37
C GLY A 93 15.78 -0.23 6.73
N ALA A 94 16.31 -0.17 5.50
CA ALA A 94 16.43 1.06 4.72
C ALA A 94 15.27 1.17 3.72
N VAL A 95 14.91 2.41 3.37
CA VAL A 95 14.16 2.66 2.14
C VAL A 95 15.01 2.16 0.98
N SER A 96 14.50 1.20 0.25
CA SER A 96 15.26 0.48 -0.78
C SER A 96 14.54 0.52 -2.12
N ARG A 97 15.33 0.33 -3.17
CA ARG A 97 14.83 0.29 -4.54
C ARG A 97 14.03 -1.00 -4.73
N GLY A 98 12.75 -0.86 -5.09
CA GLY A 98 11.88 -2.00 -5.38
C GLY A 98 12.04 -2.52 -6.81
N GLY A 99 12.41 -1.67 -7.76
CA GLY A 99 12.63 -2.07 -9.14
C GLY A 99 12.66 -0.91 -10.14
N ASP A 100 12.72 -1.28 -11.42
CA ASP A 100 12.58 -0.39 -12.57
C ASP A 100 11.11 -0.21 -12.94
N CYS A 101 10.75 1.00 -13.37
CA CYS A 101 9.40 1.31 -13.84
C CYS A 101 9.23 0.94 -15.31
N THR A 102 8.04 0.49 -15.68
CA THR A 102 7.76 -0.09 -17.01
C THR A 102 6.91 0.79 -17.93
N GLY A 103 6.56 2.01 -17.49
CA GLY A 103 5.84 2.97 -18.31
C GLY A 103 6.60 3.40 -19.56
N THR A 104 5.92 4.06 -20.50
CA THR A 104 6.53 4.55 -21.74
C THR A 104 7.77 5.42 -21.46
N GLY A 105 8.92 5.06 -22.03
CA GLY A 105 10.19 5.75 -21.73
C GLY A 105 10.81 5.40 -20.36
N GLY A 106 10.30 4.35 -19.71
CA GLY A 106 10.71 3.87 -18.40
C GLY A 106 10.27 4.76 -17.24
N VAL A 107 9.27 5.63 -17.42
CA VAL A 107 8.79 6.48 -16.32
C VAL A 107 7.82 5.73 -15.41
N CYS A 108 7.79 6.10 -14.15
CA CYS A 108 6.87 5.51 -13.19
C CYS A 108 5.45 6.09 -13.26
N SER A 109 4.53 5.29 -12.79
CA SER A 109 3.11 5.54 -12.58
C SER A 109 2.75 5.40 -11.10
N ALA A 110 1.48 5.67 -10.75
CA ALA A 110 0.98 5.45 -9.39
C ALA A 110 1.10 3.98 -8.95
N THR A 111 0.91 3.03 -9.88
CA THR A 111 0.99 1.60 -9.60
C THR A 111 2.38 1.18 -9.11
N ASP A 112 3.44 1.81 -9.62
CA ASP A 112 4.80 1.49 -9.18
C ASP A 112 5.05 1.90 -7.72
N ALA A 113 4.43 3.01 -7.27
CA ALA A 113 4.47 3.38 -5.85
C ALA A 113 3.73 2.36 -4.99
N THR A 114 2.56 1.87 -5.45
CA THR A 114 1.85 0.77 -4.79
C THR A 114 2.69 -0.50 -4.74
N SER A 115 3.39 -0.85 -5.84
CA SER A 115 4.33 -1.98 -5.85
C SER A 115 5.48 -1.82 -4.85
N GLY A 116 6.00 -0.59 -4.69
CA GLY A 116 7.01 -0.28 -3.67
C GLY A 116 6.50 -0.49 -2.25
N GLN A 117 5.27 -0.05 -1.98
CA GLN A 117 4.63 -0.26 -0.68
C GLN A 117 4.38 -1.75 -0.42
N THR A 118 3.78 -2.47 -1.37
CA THR A 118 3.45 -3.89 -1.23
C THR A 118 4.67 -4.80 -1.25
N GLY A 119 5.81 -4.33 -1.74
CA GLY A 119 7.11 -5.01 -1.64
C GLY A 119 7.89 -4.69 -0.36
N ALA A 120 7.49 -3.69 0.43
CA ALA A 120 8.21 -3.32 1.65
C ALA A 120 8.04 -4.38 2.76
N SER A 121 9.06 -4.57 3.61
CA SER A 121 9.04 -5.63 4.65
C SER A 121 7.83 -5.50 5.59
N SER A 122 7.27 -6.64 5.98
CA SER A 122 6.17 -6.74 6.95
C SER A 122 6.59 -7.24 8.33
N SER A 123 7.87 -7.61 8.51
CA SER A 123 8.44 -8.12 9.77
C SER A 123 9.95 -7.97 9.80
#